data_AF-A0A4P9XNJ6-F1
#
_entry.id   AF-A0A4P9XNJ6-F1
#
_cell.length_a   1.000
_cell.length_b   1.000
_cell.length_c   1.000
_cell.angle_alpha   90.00
_cell.angle_beta   90.00
_cell.angle_gamma   90.00
#
_symmetry.space_group_name_H-M   'P 1'
#
loop_
_entity.id
_entity.type
_entity.pdbx_description
1 polymer ?
#
loop_
_entity_poly.entity_id
_entity_poly.type
_entity_poly.pdbx_seq_one_letter_code
_entity_poly.pdbx_strand_id
1 'polypeptide(L)'
;METHKQVGQSNSGLFSSIFRKKDTSTRHSKVRDAVDEHLQETHVGEQDLDMAQKRQKLPVYKAAECNKATIFAPFEALDRFIDVHTRFYEALCEWRVLDILPHLAVPIIAVFVKQLFVYCLHMQNMVDALREFESLVFSDDKLAKCIEMRDEASGRPCLRALLTTVPVSCIWYYGDVLRAMHVEAGEIGDAARCSSIEGCLDSLEHIAKTIWPTLEQLVNLQRLAVMQRRILGMDSSLLTPEQRIHSIDMLGCSGADFFGKRHTVYAVLLEDRLILLKRHRGSKSLRLFKSYMFSKVSLAHEKAHCGNDGAFYILNSGDIVAQLHPLSKESEATWLQGLKSLATVHKYEDIAFEPPVSLLESMVLGSA
;
A
#
# COMPACT_ATOMS: atom_id res chain seq x y z
N MET A 1 28.48 -5.44 16.86
CA MET A 1 27.48 -6.51 16.69
C MET A 1 26.14 -5.94 17.09
N GLU A 2 25.48 -5.30 16.14
CA GLU A 2 24.17 -4.66 16.32
C GLU A 2 23.08 -5.61 15.85
N THR A 3 22.14 -5.91 16.74
CA THR A 3 20.99 -6.77 16.49
C THR A 3 19.87 -5.94 15.88
N HIS A 4 19.73 -5.97 14.55
CA HIS A 4 18.53 -5.52 13.88
C HIS A 4 17.34 -6.43 14.27
N LYS A 5 16.45 -5.89 15.10
CA LYS A 5 15.17 -6.49 15.47
C LYS A 5 14.29 -6.62 14.22
N GLN A 6 14.01 -7.86 13.82
CA GLN A 6 12.92 -8.22 12.92
C GLN A 6 11.59 -7.76 13.55
N VAL A 7 11.00 -6.70 13.00
CA VAL A 7 9.63 -6.27 13.28
C VAL A 7 8.81 -6.52 12.02
N GLY A 8 7.78 -7.37 12.12
CA GLY A 8 6.68 -7.40 11.16
C GLY A 8 6.55 -8.66 10.31
N GLN A 9 6.06 -9.76 10.88
CA GLN A 9 5.51 -10.88 10.09
C GLN A 9 4.11 -11.39 10.51
N SER A 10 3.49 -10.90 11.58
CA SER A 10 2.30 -11.60 12.13
C SER A 10 0.90 -11.19 11.63
N ASN A 11 0.73 -10.21 10.72
CA ASN A 11 -0.62 -9.73 10.31
C ASN A 11 -0.93 -9.75 8.79
N SER A 12 -0.12 -10.39 7.95
CA SER A 12 -0.30 -10.39 6.48
C SER A 12 -1.52 -11.19 5.99
N GLY A 13 -1.93 -12.25 6.71
CA GLY A 13 -3.03 -13.14 6.31
C GLY A 13 -4.44 -12.52 6.38
N LEU A 14 -4.69 -11.66 7.38
CA LEU A 14 -6.00 -11.04 7.58
C LEU A 14 -6.22 -9.88 6.60
N PHE A 15 -5.14 -9.12 6.33
CA PHE A 15 -5.17 -8.06 5.32
C PHE A 15 -5.32 -8.64 3.90
N SER A 16 -4.58 -9.69 3.55
CA SER A 16 -4.68 -10.30 2.22
C SER A 16 -6.05 -10.95 1.94
N SER A 17 -6.76 -11.48 2.94
CA SER A 17 -8.10 -12.07 2.75
C SER A 17 -9.23 -11.05 2.62
N ILE A 18 -9.15 -9.91 3.32
CA ILE A 18 -10.16 -8.83 3.27
C ILE A 18 -9.86 -7.86 2.13
N PHE A 19 -8.59 -7.62 1.84
CA PHE A 19 -8.12 -6.64 0.87
C PHE A 19 -7.65 -7.22 -0.48
N ARG A 20 -7.72 -8.55 -0.70
CA ARG A 20 -7.43 -9.14 -2.03
C ARG A 20 -8.27 -8.47 -3.09
N LYS A 21 -7.62 -8.07 -4.19
CA LYS A 21 -8.30 -7.74 -5.44
C LYS A 21 -9.06 -9.00 -5.87
N LYS A 22 -10.23 -8.85 -6.48
CA LYS A 22 -10.97 -9.96 -7.07
C LYS A 22 -10.13 -10.47 -8.23
N ASP A 23 -9.21 -11.39 -7.96
CA ASP A 23 -8.42 -12.05 -8.99
C ASP A 23 -9.40 -12.83 -9.86
N THR A 24 -9.70 -12.31 -11.05
CA THR A 24 -10.49 -13.00 -12.08
C THR A 24 -9.66 -14.02 -12.86
N SER A 25 -8.45 -14.35 -12.40
CA SER A 25 -7.59 -15.34 -13.03
C SER A 25 -7.77 -16.74 -12.44
N THR A 26 -8.93 -17.34 -12.69
CA THR A 26 -9.08 -18.80 -12.68
C THR A 26 -9.05 -19.31 -14.12
N ARG A 27 -7.84 -19.44 -14.67
CA ARG A 27 -7.57 -20.43 -15.73
C ARG A 27 -6.40 -21.29 -15.30
N HIS A 28 -6.75 -22.49 -14.85
CA HIS A 28 -5.83 -23.57 -14.54
C HIS A 28 -5.04 -24.01 -15.79
N SER A 29 -3.74 -24.19 -15.59
CA SER A 29 -2.97 -25.42 -15.89
C SER A 29 -3.37 -26.24 -17.12
N LYS A 30 -2.47 -26.26 -18.12
CA LYS A 30 -1.84 -27.48 -18.66
C LYS A 30 -0.86 -27.09 -19.77
N VAL A 31 0.44 -27.22 -19.52
CA VAL A 31 1.46 -27.27 -20.56
C VAL A 31 2.33 -28.50 -20.28
N ARG A 32 2.02 -29.57 -21.01
CA ARG A 32 3.00 -30.59 -21.45
C ARG A 32 2.57 -31.06 -22.84
N ASP A 33 3.52 -30.92 -23.75
CA ASP A 33 3.78 -31.66 -24.98
C ASP A 33 2.65 -31.86 -26.00
N ALA A 34 2.77 -31.16 -27.13
CA ALA A 34 2.65 -31.76 -28.45
C ALA A 34 3.24 -30.81 -29.52
N VAL A 35 4.35 -31.25 -30.11
CA VAL A 35 4.79 -30.90 -31.44
C VAL A 35 3.73 -31.42 -32.41
N ASP A 36 3.09 -30.55 -33.19
CA ASP A 36 2.87 -30.75 -34.63
C ASP A 36 2.12 -29.57 -35.25
N GLU A 37 2.58 -29.21 -36.45
CA GLU A 37 2.10 -28.14 -37.32
C GLU A 37 0.64 -28.34 -37.73
N HIS A 38 -0.18 -27.30 -37.58
CA HIS A 38 -1.24 -27.03 -38.55
C HIS A 38 -1.53 -25.53 -38.66
N LEU A 39 -1.34 -25.03 -39.88
CA LEU A 39 -1.73 -23.73 -40.38
C LEU A 39 -3.22 -23.46 -40.12
N GLN A 40 -3.52 -22.49 -39.25
CA GLN A 40 -4.77 -21.75 -39.25
C GLN A 40 -4.48 -20.25 -39.19
N GLU A 41 -4.12 -19.71 -40.36
CA GLU A 41 -4.37 -18.30 -40.67
C GLU A 41 -5.86 -18.11 -40.91
N THR A 42 -6.62 -17.59 -39.92
CA THR A 42 -7.82 -16.74 -40.10
C THR A 42 -8.56 -16.56 -38.76
N HIS A 43 -8.45 -15.37 -38.16
CA HIS A 43 -9.46 -14.65 -37.33
C HIS A 43 -8.89 -13.57 -36.38
N VAL A 44 -7.65 -13.10 -36.56
CA VAL A 44 -7.08 -12.05 -35.70
C VAL A 44 -7.62 -10.65 -36.03
N GLY A 45 -8.20 -10.42 -37.22
CA GLY A 45 -8.61 -9.08 -37.68
C GLY A 45 -9.94 -8.53 -37.10
N GLU A 46 -10.92 -9.37 -36.77
CA GLU A 46 -12.25 -8.88 -36.34
C GLU A 46 -12.33 -8.56 -34.84
N GLN A 47 -11.55 -9.26 -33.99
CA GLN A 47 -11.51 -8.96 -32.55
C GLN A 47 -10.83 -7.63 -32.24
N ASP A 48 -9.80 -7.26 -33.01
CA ASP A 48 -9.10 -5.98 -32.84
C ASP A 48 -9.93 -4.78 -33.30
N LEU A 49 -10.75 -4.94 -34.35
CA LEU A 49 -11.67 -3.90 -34.82
C LEU A 49 -12.83 -3.65 -33.84
N ASP A 50 -13.40 -4.71 -33.26
CA ASP A 50 -14.48 -4.57 -32.26
C ASP A 50 -13.95 -4.02 -30.91
N MET A 51 -12.71 -4.37 -30.53
CA MET A 51 -11.99 -3.74 -29.41
C MET A 51 -11.68 -2.26 -29.68
N ALA A 52 -11.27 -1.90 -30.89
CA ALA A 52 -11.00 -0.52 -31.30
C ALA A 52 -12.29 0.33 -31.31
N GLN A 53 -13.42 -0.20 -31.79
CA GLN A 53 -14.72 0.49 -31.76
C GLN A 53 -15.29 0.62 -30.35
N LYS A 54 -15.11 -0.39 -29.47
CA LYS A 54 -15.51 -0.28 -28.05
C LYS A 54 -14.65 0.74 -27.29
N ARG A 55 -13.37 0.89 -27.62
CA ARG A 55 -12.48 1.92 -27.04
C ARG A 55 -12.95 3.35 -27.33
N GLN A 56 -13.65 3.60 -28.44
CA GLN A 56 -14.17 4.93 -28.80
C GLN A 56 -15.39 5.38 -27.98
N LYS A 57 -16.04 4.49 -27.20
CA LYS A 57 -17.21 4.84 -26.37
C LYS A 57 -16.90 4.98 -24.87
N LEU A 58 -15.62 5.01 -24.48
CA LEU A 58 -15.27 5.21 -23.08
C LEU A 58 -15.56 6.67 -22.68
N PRO A 59 -16.31 6.92 -21.59
CA PRO A 59 -16.60 8.26 -21.13
C PRO A 59 -15.28 9.00 -20.82
N VAL A 60 -15.08 10.14 -21.47
CA VAL A 60 -13.92 11.00 -21.23
C VAL A 60 -14.17 11.78 -19.94
N TYR A 61 -13.33 11.55 -18.93
CA TYR A 61 -13.35 12.36 -17.72
C TYR A 61 -12.84 13.78 -18.04
N LYS A 62 -13.65 14.79 -17.72
CA LYS A 62 -13.31 16.20 -17.87
C LYS A 62 -13.00 16.77 -16.48
N ALA A 63 -11.72 16.93 -16.18
CA ALA A 63 -11.28 17.52 -14.93
C ALA A 63 -11.72 18.98 -14.80
N ALA A 64 -12.15 19.38 -13.61
CA ALA A 64 -12.25 20.79 -13.25
C ALA A 64 -10.86 21.44 -13.30
N GLU A 65 -10.77 22.73 -13.65
CA GLU A 65 -9.49 23.46 -13.75
C GLU A 65 -8.67 23.36 -12.45
N CYS A 66 -9.32 23.51 -11.29
CA CYS A 66 -8.67 23.41 -9.99
C CYS A 66 -8.07 22.02 -9.69
N ASN A 67 -8.54 20.96 -10.35
CA ASN A 67 -8.10 19.59 -10.11
C ASN A 67 -6.98 19.15 -11.05
N LYS A 68 -6.69 19.91 -12.12
CA LYS A 68 -5.70 19.49 -13.12
C LYS A 68 -4.31 19.32 -12.53
N ALA A 69 -3.85 20.27 -11.72
CA ALA A 69 -2.53 20.19 -11.08
C ALA A 69 -2.39 18.89 -10.27
N THR A 70 -3.35 18.59 -9.40
CA THR A 70 -3.39 17.36 -8.60
C THR A 70 -3.44 16.09 -9.45
N ILE A 71 -4.18 16.11 -10.57
CA ILE A 71 -4.25 14.96 -11.48
C ILE A 71 -2.91 14.69 -12.17
N PHE A 72 -2.20 15.74 -12.61
CA PHE A 72 -0.98 15.59 -13.38
C PHE A 72 0.30 15.54 -12.54
N ALA A 73 0.27 15.98 -11.27
CA ALA A 73 1.44 15.98 -10.40
C ALA A 73 2.17 14.62 -10.30
N PRO A 74 1.48 13.46 -10.15
CA PRO A 74 2.18 12.17 -10.13
C PRO A 74 2.91 11.82 -11.45
N PHE A 75 2.55 12.48 -12.55
CA PHE A 75 3.04 12.19 -13.89
C PHE A 75 4.18 13.12 -14.32
N GLU A 76 4.49 14.17 -13.54
CA GLU A 76 5.37 15.27 -13.95
C GLU A 76 6.78 14.82 -14.38
N ALA A 77 7.33 13.77 -13.76
CA ALA A 77 8.65 13.26 -14.10
C ALA A 77 8.65 12.13 -15.16
N LEU A 78 7.48 11.67 -15.61
CA LEU A 78 7.40 10.51 -16.53
C LEU A 78 8.12 10.76 -17.84
N ASP A 79 8.00 11.95 -18.41
CA ASP A 79 8.68 12.30 -19.66
C ASP A 79 10.20 12.19 -19.52
N ARG A 80 10.76 12.54 -18.35
CA ARG A 80 12.20 12.40 -18.09
C ARG A 80 12.62 10.93 -17.97
N PHE A 81 11.79 10.08 -17.36
CA PHE A 81 12.09 8.64 -17.35
C PHE A 81 12.07 8.07 -18.75
N ILE A 82 11.02 8.39 -19.52
CA ILE A 82 10.88 7.92 -20.89
C ILE A 82 12.10 8.35 -21.70
N ASP A 83 12.49 9.62 -21.64
CA ASP A 83 13.66 10.16 -22.35
C ASP A 83 14.97 9.42 -21.97
N VAL A 84 15.23 9.22 -20.68
CA VAL A 84 16.45 8.52 -20.21
C VAL A 84 16.48 7.06 -20.70
N HIS A 85 15.36 6.34 -20.61
CA HIS A 85 15.27 4.95 -21.06
C HIS A 85 15.30 4.81 -22.59
N THR A 86 14.67 5.73 -23.30
CA THR A 86 14.68 5.78 -24.78
C THR A 86 16.09 6.03 -25.29
N ARG A 87 16.82 7.00 -24.74
CA ARG A 87 18.22 7.26 -25.15
C ARG A 87 19.14 6.09 -24.83
N PHE A 88 18.92 5.42 -23.72
CA PHE A 88 19.68 4.21 -23.39
C PHE A 88 19.42 3.10 -24.41
N TYR A 89 18.15 2.86 -24.76
CA TYR A 89 17.78 1.90 -25.79
C TYR A 89 18.39 2.26 -27.15
N GLU A 90 18.30 3.53 -27.57
CA GLU A 90 18.91 4.02 -28.81
C GLU A 90 20.42 3.78 -28.82
N ALA A 91 21.13 4.09 -27.73
CA ALA A 91 22.57 3.84 -27.60
C ALA A 91 22.92 2.35 -27.72
N LEU A 92 22.13 1.46 -27.13
CA LEU A 92 22.32 0.01 -27.28
C LEU A 92 22.11 -0.46 -28.73
N CYS A 93 21.12 0.11 -29.43
CA CYS A 93 20.83 -0.20 -30.83
C CYS A 93 21.93 0.30 -31.78
N GLU A 94 22.39 1.54 -31.62
CA GLU A 94 23.44 2.14 -32.45
C GLU A 94 24.74 1.35 -32.41
N TRP A 95 25.09 0.87 -31.22
CA TRP A 95 26.32 0.10 -31.00
C TRP A 95 26.21 -1.37 -31.43
N ARG A 96 25.05 -1.78 -31.96
CA ARG A 96 24.73 -3.18 -32.30
C ARG A 96 25.10 -4.13 -31.18
N VAL A 97 24.90 -3.71 -29.92
CA VAL A 97 25.18 -4.54 -28.73
C VAL A 97 24.33 -5.81 -28.76
N LEU A 98 23.18 -5.77 -29.42
CA LEU A 98 22.33 -6.94 -29.61
C LEU A 98 22.92 -7.97 -30.60
N ASP A 99 23.85 -7.55 -31.46
CA ASP A 99 24.51 -8.40 -32.46
C ASP A 99 25.97 -8.77 -32.06
N ILE A 100 26.53 -8.18 -31.00
CA ILE A 100 27.95 -8.29 -30.62
C ILE A 100 28.10 -8.47 -29.10
N LEU A 101 29.17 -9.17 -28.70
CA LEU A 101 29.55 -9.57 -27.35
C LEU A 101 29.10 -8.61 -26.21
N PRO A 102 28.38 -9.10 -25.17
CA PRO A 102 27.78 -8.29 -24.10
C PRO A 102 28.72 -7.33 -23.34
N HIS A 103 30.03 -7.58 -23.36
CA HIS A 103 31.00 -6.73 -22.65
C HIS A 103 31.10 -5.31 -23.21
N LEU A 104 30.78 -5.09 -24.49
CA LEU A 104 30.78 -3.74 -25.09
C LEU A 104 29.65 -2.86 -24.55
N ALA A 105 28.65 -3.45 -23.90
CA ALA A 105 27.56 -2.72 -23.27
C ALA A 105 27.97 -1.98 -21.98
N VAL A 106 29.04 -2.43 -21.31
CA VAL A 106 29.37 -1.98 -19.94
C VAL A 106 29.62 -0.47 -19.86
N PRO A 107 30.37 0.18 -20.77
CA PRO A 107 30.53 1.64 -20.75
C PRO A 107 29.21 2.40 -20.98
N ILE A 108 28.33 1.88 -21.83
CA ILE A 108 27.00 2.47 -22.11
C ILE A 108 26.14 2.39 -20.86
N ILE A 109 26.11 1.22 -20.22
CA ILE A 109 25.38 1.01 -18.96
C ILE A 109 25.93 1.92 -17.86
N ALA A 110 27.24 2.10 -17.76
CA ALA A 110 27.86 2.99 -16.78
C ALA A 110 27.43 4.46 -16.93
N VAL A 111 27.27 4.94 -18.16
CA VAL A 111 26.72 6.28 -18.44
C VAL A 111 25.23 6.34 -18.07
N PHE A 112 24.46 5.33 -18.47
CA PHE A 112 23.03 5.24 -18.18
C PHE A 112 22.72 5.21 -16.68
N VAL A 113 23.43 4.38 -15.90
CA VAL A 113 23.22 4.24 -14.46
C VAL A 113 23.40 5.57 -13.72
N LYS A 114 24.34 6.42 -14.16
CA LYS A 114 24.49 7.78 -13.62
C LYS A 114 23.26 8.65 -13.88
N GLN A 115 22.60 8.49 -15.03
CA GLN A 115 21.38 9.21 -15.36
C GLN A 115 20.17 8.72 -14.57
N LEU A 116 20.21 7.50 -14.01
CA LEU A 116 19.12 6.98 -13.16
C LEU A 116 18.96 7.73 -11.83
N PHE A 117 19.80 8.70 -11.52
CA PHE A 117 19.56 9.60 -10.38
C PHE A 117 18.24 10.40 -10.52
N VAL A 118 17.66 10.48 -11.72
CA VAL A 118 16.29 11.02 -11.93
C VAL A 118 15.23 10.30 -11.08
N TYR A 119 15.44 9.03 -10.72
CA TYR A 119 14.57 8.30 -9.80
C TYR A 119 14.51 8.92 -8.41
N CYS A 120 15.65 9.41 -7.89
CA CYS A 120 15.73 10.06 -6.59
C CYS A 120 14.87 11.33 -6.56
N LEU A 121 15.01 12.18 -7.59
CA LEU A 121 14.26 13.42 -7.70
C LEU A 121 12.75 13.17 -7.84
N HIS A 122 12.36 12.19 -8.65
CA HIS A 122 10.96 11.82 -8.81
C HIS A 122 10.33 11.35 -7.49
N MET A 123 11.03 10.51 -6.75
CA MET A 123 10.52 9.91 -5.51
C MET A 123 10.29 10.97 -4.42
N GLN A 124 11.14 12.00 -4.33
CA GLN A 124 11.00 13.07 -3.33
C GLN A 124 9.61 13.74 -3.31
N ASN A 125 9.02 13.99 -4.49
CA ASN A 125 7.72 14.66 -4.60
C ASN A 125 6.54 13.69 -4.75
N MET A 126 6.82 12.42 -5.01
CA MET A 126 5.81 11.43 -5.35
C MET A 126 4.85 11.14 -4.20
N VAL A 127 5.30 11.19 -2.94
CA VAL A 127 4.45 10.91 -1.77
C VAL A 127 3.32 11.92 -1.66
N ASP A 128 3.64 13.22 -1.74
CA ASP A 128 2.64 14.29 -1.62
C ASP A 128 1.73 14.32 -2.86
N ALA A 129 2.31 14.19 -4.06
CA ALA A 129 1.55 14.13 -5.30
C ALA A 129 0.54 12.97 -5.30
N LEU A 130 0.96 11.76 -4.90
CA LEU A 130 0.04 10.62 -4.79
C LEU A 130 -0.96 10.79 -3.66
N ARG A 131 -0.61 11.47 -2.56
CA ARG A 131 -1.54 11.71 -1.45
C ARG A 131 -2.70 12.57 -1.91
N GLU A 132 -2.40 13.70 -2.56
CA GLU A 132 -3.41 14.60 -3.10
C GLU A 132 -4.23 13.93 -4.21
N PHE A 133 -3.55 13.23 -5.13
CA PHE A 133 -4.20 12.48 -6.19
C PHE A 133 -5.19 11.44 -5.63
N GLU A 134 -4.76 10.60 -4.70
CA GLU A 134 -5.62 9.57 -4.12
C GLU A 134 -6.73 10.14 -3.24
N SER A 135 -6.52 11.31 -2.63
CA SER A 135 -7.56 12.05 -1.92
C SER A 135 -8.63 12.58 -2.88
N LEU A 136 -8.22 13.09 -4.04
CA LEU A 136 -9.12 13.51 -5.10
C LEU A 136 -9.86 12.31 -5.70
N VAL A 137 -9.18 11.19 -5.96
CA VAL A 137 -9.84 9.97 -6.46
C VAL A 137 -10.85 9.44 -5.43
N PHE A 138 -10.60 9.62 -4.13
CA PHE A 138 -11.57 9.26 -3.10
C PHE A 138 -12.82 10.15 -3.10
N SER A 139 -12.68 11.46 -3.36
CA SER A 139 -13.80 12.40 -3.34
C SER A 139 -14.53 12.55 -4.68
N ASP A 140 -13.89 12.20 -5.80
CA ASP A 140 -14.47 12.26 -7.15
C ASP A 140 -14.76 10.85 -7.69
N ASP A 141 -16.01 10.41 -7.49
CA ASP A 141 -16.52 9.13 -7.98
C ASP A 141 -16.38 8.95 -9.51
N LYS A 142 -16.42 10.03 -10.30
CA LYS A 142 -16.28 9.96 -11.76
C LYS A 142 -14.85 9.67 -12.14
N LEU A 143 -13.89 10.34 -11.49
CA LEU A 143 -12.47 10.07 -11.65
C LEU A 143 -12.14 8.63 -11.23
N ALA A 144 -12.64 8.19 -10.06
CA ALA A 144 -12.45 6.83 -9.57
C ALA A 144 -12.92 5.77 -10.57
N LYS A 145 -14.16 5.91 -11.07
CA LYS A 145 -14.73 5.01 -12.08
C LYS A 145 -13.94 5.05 -13.39
N CYS A 146 -13.50 6.23 -13.82
CA CYS A 146 -12.68 6.36 -15.03
C CYS A 146 -11.36 5.59 -14.91
N ILE A 147 -10.68 5.69 -13.77
CA ILE A 147 -9.44 4.95 -13.51
C ILE A 147 -9.72 3.44 -13.46
N GLU A 148 -10.77 3.00 -12.78
CA GLU A 148 -11.15 1.59 -12.67
C GLU A 148 -11.43 0.96 -14.05
N MET A 149 -12.26 1.63 -14.87
CA MET A 149 -12.54 1.15 -16.23
C MET A 149 -11.28 1.06 -17.11
N ARG A 150 -10.34 2.00 -16.95
CA ARG A 150 -9.07 1.98 -17.70
C ARG A 150 -8.15 0.88 -17.22
N ASP A 151 -8.03 0.70 -15.90
CA ASP A 151 -7.25 -0.38 -15.29
C ASP A 151 -7.77 -1.74 -15.77
N GLU A 152 -9.09 -1.95 -15.78
CA GLU A 152 -9.72 -3.19 -16.24
C GLU A 152 -9.56 -3.45 -17.75
N ALA A 153 -9.69 -2.41 -18.58
CA ALA A 153 -9.64 -2.56 -20.04
C ALA A 153 -8.22 -2.70 -20.62
N SER A 154 -7.18 -2.29 -19.88
CA SER A 154 -5.82 -2.19 -20.42
C SER A 154 -5.09 -3.53 -20.57
N GLY A 155 -5.42 -4.53 -19.73
CA GLY A 155 -4.61 -5.75 -19.59
C GLY A 155 -3.17 -5.50 -19.09
N ARG A 156 -2.87 -4.26 -18.68
CA ARG A 156 -1.56 -3.81 -18.18
C ARG A 156 -1.60 -3.70 -16.64
N PRO A 157 -0.44 -3.49 -15.99
CA PRO A 157 -0.44 -3.09 -14.59
C PRO A 157 -1.34 -1.87 -14.38
N CYS A 158 -2.04 -1.81 -13.24
CA CYS A 158 -2.91 -0.68 -12.93
C CYS A 158 -2.11 0.62 -12.83
N LEU A 159 -2.79 1.75 -12.95
CA LEU A 159 -2.18 3.08 -12.94
C LEU A 159 -1.18 3.29 -11.79
N ARG A 160 -1.54 2.83 -10.57
CA ARG A 160 -0.67 2.93 -9.39
C ARG A 160 0.61 2.12 -9.56
N ALA A 161 0.50 0.92 -10.09
CA ALA A 161 1.66 0.09 -10.37
C ALA A 161 2.56 0.73 -11.46
N LEU A 162 1.97 1.36 -12.48
CA LEU A 162 2.74 2.07 -13.51
C LEU A 162 3.49 3.29 -12.96
N LEU A 163 2.93 3.99 -11.98
CA LEU A 163 3.54 5.17 -11.36
C LEU A 163 4.62 4.82 -10.34
N THR A 164 4.43 3.77 -9.55
CA THR A 164 5.35 3.47 -8.43
C THR A 164 6.10 2.16 -8.62
N THR A 165 5.42 1.07 -8.98
CA THR A 165 6.01 -0.26 -8.94
C THR A 165 6.89 -0.54 -10.15
N VAL A 166 6.42 -0.21 -11.34
CA VAL A 166 7.14 -0.48 -12.60
C VAL A 166 8.46 0.29 -12.66
N PRO A 167 8.51 1.62 -12.43
CA PRO A 167 9.77 2.35 -12.51
C PRO A 167 10.80 1.78 -11.52
N VAL A 168 10.38 1.50 -10.30
CA VAL A 168 11.29 1.02 -9.26
C VAL A 168 11.73 -0.42 -9.57
N SER A 169 10.85 -1.28 -10.12
CA SER A 169 11.21 -2.63 -10.59
C SER A 169 12.35 -2.65 -11.62
N CYS A 170 12.48 -1.59 -12.44
CA CYS A 170 13.57 -1.47 -13.41
C CYS A 170 14.94 -1.36 -12.72
N ILE A 171 15.04 -0.71 -11.55
CA ILE A 171 16.31 -0.59 -10.82
C ILE A 171 16.84 -1.97 -10.42
N TRP A 172 15.97 -2.84 -9.91
CA TRP A 172 16.35 -4.22 -9.57
C TRP A 172 16.67 -5.04 -10.81
N TYR A 173 15.91 -4.88 -11.89
CA TYR A 173 16.18 -5.54 -13.16
C TYR A 173 17.59 -5.23 -13.67
N TYR A 174 18.02 -3.96 -13.67
CA TYR A 174 19.39 -3.61 -14.07
C TYR A 174 20.44 -4.20 -13.14
N GLY A 175 20.16 -4.24 -11.83
CA GLY A 175 21.05 -4.88 -10.85
C GLY A 175 21.23 -6.38 -11.13
N ASP A 176 20.16 -7.09 -11.50
CA ASP A 176 20.23 -8.52 -11.85
C ASP A 176 21.05 -8.75 -13.13
N VAL A 177 20.83 -7.93 -14.16
CA VAL A 177 21.61 -8.01 -15.41
C VAL A 177 23.10 -7.74 -15.15
N LEU A 178 23.44 -6.70 -14.39
CA LEU A 178 24.82 -6.36 -14.06
C LEU A 178 25.50 -7.45 -13.24
N ARG A 179 24.79 -8.07 -12.28
CA ARG A 179 25.34 -9.21 -11.52
C ARG A 179 25.64 -10.41 -12.42
N ALA A 180 24.77 -10.72 -13.37
CA ALA A 180 25.03 -11.78 -14.34
C ALA A 180 26.27 -11.48 -15.21
N MET A 181 26.41 -10.23 -15.66
CA MET A 181 27.59 -9.78 -16.41
C MET A 181 28.88 -9.80 -15.58
N HIS A 182 28.79 -9.54 -14.26
CA HIS A 182 29.93 -9.59 -13.34
C HIS A 182 30.48 -11.01 -13.19
N VAL A 183 29.60 -11.99 -13.00
CA VAL A 183 29.98 -13.42 -12.92
C VAL A 183 30.73 -13.85 -14.17
N GLU A 184 30.17 -13.54 -15.35
CA GLU A 184 30.81 -13.86 -16.64
C GLU A 184 32.18 -13.16 -16.80
N ALA A 185 32.29 -11.90 -16.40
CA ALA A 185 33.56 -11.17 -16.46
C ALA A 185 34.63 -11.77 -15.53
N GLY A 186 34.23 -12.25 -14.36
CA GLY A 186 35.10 -12.93 -13.40
C GLY A 186 35.64 -14.25 -13.93
N GLU A 187 34.82 -15.03 -14.64
CA GLU A 187 35.23 -16.30 -15.28
C GLU A 187 36.28 -16.08 -16.38
N ILE A 188 36.22 -14.95 -17.08
CA ILE A 188 37.16 -14.58 -18.16
C ILE A 188 38.42 -13.89 -17.60
N GLY A 189 38.40 -13.47 -16.32
CA GLY A 189 39.51 -12.76 -15.67
C GLY A 189 39.68 -11.30 -16.09
N ASP A 190 38.61 -10.66 -16.59
CA ASP A 190 38.63 -9.25 -17.01
C ASP A 190 38.40 -8.32 -15.80
N ALA A 191 39.48 -8.04 -15.07
CA ALA A 191 39.45 -7.21 -13.87
C ALA A 191 38.91 -5.78 -14.12
N ALA A 192 39.20 -5.21 -15.29
CA ALA A 192 38.76 -3.86 -15.63
C ALA A 192 37.24 -3.82 -15.83
N ARG A 193 36.69 -4.81 -16.53
CA ARG A 193 35.24 -4.99 -16.68
C ARG A 193 34.55 -5.24 -15.33
N CYS A 194 35.09 -6.12 -14.50
CA CYS A 194 34.55 -6.38 -13.16
C CYS A 194 34.44 -5.09 -12.34
N SER A 195 35.53 -4.30 -12.28
CA SER A 195 35.54 -3.04 -11.54
C SER A 195 34.53 -2.02 -12.09
N SER A 196 34.36 -1.93 -13.41
CA SER A 196 33.35 -1.05 -14.01
C SER A 196 31.92 -1.49 -13.68
N ILE A 197 31.66 -2.79 -13.64
CA ILE A 197 30.35 -3.35 -13.28
C ILE A 197 30.05 -3.12 -11.80
N GLU A 198 31.05 -3.32 -10.92
CA GLU A 198 30.95 -3.02 -9.49
C GLU A 198 30.58 -1.55 -9.25
N GLY A 199 31.23 -0.61 -9.93
CA GLY A 199 30.86 0.81 -9.83
C GLY A 199 29.42 1.11 -10.28
N CYS A 200 28.88 0.35 -11.24
CA CYS A 200 27.47 0.46 -11.63
C CYS A 200 26.54 -0.10 -10.56
N LEU A 201 26.88 -1.25 -9.98
CA LEU A 201 26.12 -1.88 -8.89
C LEU A 201 26.09 -1.00 -7.65
N ASP A 202 27.22 -0.41 -7.26
CA ASP A 202 27.32 0.55 -6.15
C ASP A 202 26.42 1.76 -6.38
N SER A 203 26.39 2.28 -7.61
CA SER A 203 25.54 3.41 -7.98
C SER A 203 24.04 3.05 -7.91
N LEU A 204 23.66 1.85 -8.37
CA LEU A 204 22.28 1.36 -8.26
C LEU A 204 21.88 1.12 -6.80
N GLU A 205 22.77 0.55 -5.99
CA GLU A 205 22.54 0.36 -4.55
C GLU A 205 22.36 1.70 -3.85
N HIS A 206 23.16 2.71 -4.20
CA HIS A 206 23.02 4.05 -3.68
C HIS A 206 21.64 4.63 -4.02
N ILE A 207 21.22 4.58 -5.29
CA ILE A 207 19.88 5.03 -5.72
C ILE A 207 18.79 4.29 -4.92
N ALA A 208 18.89 2.96 -4.83
CA ALA A 208 17.92 2.13 -4.11
C ALA A 208 17.81 2.54 -2.63
N LYS A 209 18.95 2.72 -1.94
CA LYS A 209 18.98 3.19 -0.54
C LYS A 209 18.37 4.58 -0.39
N THR A 210 18.63 5.48 -1.33
CA THR A 210 18.09 6.85 -1.30
C THR A 210 16.57 6.85 -1.46
N ILE A 211 16.00 6.03 -2.34
CA ILE A 211 14.55 6.01 -2.55
C ILE A 211 13.79 5.13 -1.55
N TRP A 212 14.46 4.18 -0.90
CA TRP A 212 13.83 3.17 -0.03
C TRP A 212 12.87 3.74 1.03
N PRO A 213 13.23 4.77 1.83
CA PRO A 213 12.31 5.33 2.82
C PRO A 213 11.03 5.91 2.20
N THR A 214 11.14 6.46 0.98
CA THR A 214 10.00 6.97 0.23
C THR A 214 9.09 5.82 -0.22
N LEU A 215 9.66 4.70 -0.67
CA LEU A 215 8.88 3.53 -1.07
C LEU A 215 8.04 2.99 0.08
N GLU A 216 8.58 2.95 1.31
CA GLU A 216 7.83 2.54 2.50
C GLU A 216 6.62 3.45 2.75
N GLN A 217 6.80 4.76 2.60
CA GLN A 217 5.71 5.74 2.71
C GLN A 217 4.66 5.53 1.61
N LEU A 218 5.08 5.31 0.37
CA LEU A 218 4.18 5.04 -0.75
C LEU A 218 3.35 3.76 -0.56
N VAL A 219 3.96 2.69 -0.05
CA VAL A 219 3.24 1.45 0.27
C VAL A 219 2.18 1.71 1.34
N ASN A 220 2.50 2.45 2.39
CA ASN A 220 1.53 2.81 3.42
C ASN A 220 0.38 3.66 2.88
N LEU A 221 0.70 4.67 2.06
CA LEU A 221 -0.28 5.53 1.39
C LEU A 221 -1.21 4.71 0.49
N GLN A 222 -0.67 3.81 -0.33
CA GLN A 222 -1.46 2.95 -1.20
C GLN A 222 -2.37 2.01 -0.40
N ARG A 223 -1.89 1.45 0.72
CA ARG A 223 -2.71 0.61 1.61
C ARG A 223 -3.87 1.41 2.21
N LEU A 224 -3.61 2.63 2.68
CA LEU A 224 -4.66 3.54 3.18
C LEU A 224 -5.65 3.93 2.09
N ALA A 225 -5.18 4.24 0.88
CA ALA A 225 -6.01 4.61 -0.26
C ALA A 225 -6.95 3.47 -0.68
N VAL A 226 -6.44 2.23 -0.70
CA VAL A 226 -7.27 1.03 -0.95
C VAL A 226 -8.26 0.79 0.18
N MET A 227 -7.82 0.98 1.43
CA MET A 227 -8.67 0.77 2.60
C MET A 227 -9.84 1.75 2.65
N GLN A 228 -9.60 3.06 2.50
CA GLN A 228 -10.65 4.09 2.59
C GLN A 228 -11.77 3.87 1.57
N ARG A 229 -11.45 3.44 0.34
CA ARG A 229 -12.47 3.16 -0.70
C ARG A 229 -13.37 1.97 -0.39
N ARG A 230 -12.92 1.06 0.48
CA ARG A 230 -13.70 -0.12 0.89
C ARG A 230 -14.55 0.13 2.14
N ILE A 231 -14.36 1.27 2.79
CA ILE A 231 -15.11 1.64 3.99
C ILE A 231 -16.29 2.52 3.58
N LEU A 232 -17.50 2.03 3.83
CA LEU A 232 -18.73 2.77 3.64
C LEU A 232 -18.95 3.79 4.75
N GLY A 233 -19.44 4.97 4.39
CA GLY A 233 -19.77 6.04 5.35
C GLY A 233 -18.58 6.88 5.81
N MET A 234 -17.46 6.81 5.09
CA MET A 234 -16.38 7.77 5.25
C MET A 234 -16.74 9.10 4.59
N ASP A 235 -16.61 10.19 5.33
CA ASP A 235 -16.87 11.56 4.88
C ASP A 235 -15.59 12.33 4.51
N SER A 236 -14.45 11.82 4.95
CA SER A 236 -13.14 12.47 4.86
C SER A 236 -12.06 11.44 4.52
N SER A 237 -11.02 11.89 3.82
CA SER A 237 -9.92 11.01 3.44
C SER A 237 -9.07 10.61 4.65
N LEU A 238 -8.54 9.38 4.63
CA LEU A 238 -7.52 8.92 5.58
C LEU A 238 -6.11 9.38 5.21
N LEU A 239 -5.93 10.03 4.07
CA LEU A 239 -4.63 10.37 3.52
C LEU A 239 -4.15 11.72 4.07
N THR A 240 -3.94 11.80 5.38
CA THR A 240 -3.27 12.93 6.02
C THR A 240 -1.74 12.79 5.91
N PRO A 241 -0.97 13.88 6.04
CA PRO A 241 0.48 13.80 6.13
C PRO A 241 0.93 12.80 7.21
N GLU A 242 1.98 12.04 6.91
CA GLU A 242 2.60 11.06 7.83
C GLU A 242 1.68 9.91 8.31
N GLN A 243 0.47 9.80 7.76
CA GLN A 243 -0.46 8.76 8.18
C GLN A 243 0.07 7.37 7.81
N ARG A 244 0.06 6.48 8.81
CA ARG A 244 0.37 5.05 8.64
C ARG A 244 -0.56 4.18 9.46
N ILE A 245 -0.62 2.90 9.09
CA ILE A 245 -1.35 1.87 9.81
C ILE A 245 -0.39 1.18 10.77
N HIS A 246 -0.66 1.25 12.07
CA HIS A 246 0.12 0.55 13.10
C HIS A 246 -0.39 -0.85 13.36
N SER A 247 -1.71 -0.98 13.49
CA SER A 247 -2.36 -2.25 13.79
C SER A 247 -3.71 -2.35 13.12
N ILE A 248 -4.07 -3.57 12.73
CA ILE A 248 -5.40 -3.95 12.30
C ILE A 248 -5.73 -5.23 13.04
N ASP A 249 -6.81 -5.21 13.80
CA ASP A 249 -7.21 -6.37 14.60
C ASP A 249 -8.74 -6.47 14.68
N MET A 250 -9.23 -7.62 15.13
CA MET A 250 -10.61 -7.78 15.56
C MET A 250 -10.67 -7.64 17.07
N LEU A 251 -11.50 -6.72 17.56
CA LEU A 251 -11.68 -6.49 19.00
C LEU A 251 -13.15 -6.69 19.36
N GLY A 252 -13.40 -7.12 20.59
CA GLY A 252 -14.71 -6.89 21.21
C GLY A 252 -14.88 -5.42 21.52
N CYS A 253 -16.07 -4.86 21.32
CA CYS A 253 -16.37 -3.48 21.64
C CYS A 253 -17.75 -3.37 22.29
N SER A 254 -17.82 -2.63 23.39
CA SER A 254 -19.02 -2.31 24.15
C SER A 254 -19.06 -0.80 24.45
N GLY A 255 -20.22 -0.28 24.86
CA GLY A 255 -20.41 1.13 25.17
C GLY A 255 -21.87 1.56 25.01
N ALA A 256 -22.16 2.83 25.24
CA ALA A 256 -23.51 3.39 25.11
C ALA A 256 -24.12 3.14 23.72
N ASP A 257 -23.31 3.30 22.66
CA ASP A 257 -23.71 3.05 21.27
C ASP A 257 -24.01 1.56 20.96
N PHE A 258 -23.73 0.66 21.88
CA PHE A 258 -23.91 -0.79 21.73
C PHE A 258 -25.00 -1.35 22.66
N PHE A 259 -25.76 -0.50 23.35
CA PHE A 259 -26.78 -0.92 24.32
C PHE A 259 -26.21 -1.92 25.35
N GLY A 260 -24.96 -1.70 25.78
CA GLY A 260 -24.25 -2.57 26.72
C GLY A 260 -23.79 -3.93 26.15
N LYS A 261 -24.16 -4.31 24.93
CA LYS A 261 -23.75 -5.59 24.34
C LYS A 261 -22.32 -5.52 23.80
N ARG A 262 -21.57 -6.61 23.93
CA ARG A 262 -20.25 -6.78 23.31
C ARG A 262 -20.43 -7.17 21.85
N HIS A 263 -19.82 -6.42 20.94
CA HIS A 263 -19.82 -6.69 19.50
C HIS A 263 -18.39 -6.81 18.97
N THR A 264 -18.15 -7.77 18.09
CA THR A 264 -16.87 -7.85 17.37
C THR A 264 -16.81 -6.77 16.30
N VAL A 265 -15.73 -5.98 16.30
CA VAL A 265 -15.44 -4.93 15.34
C VAL A 265 -14.03 -5.10 14.79
N TYR A 266 -13.78 -4.63 13.58
CA TYR A 266 -12.41 -4.44 13.10
C TYR A 266 -11.93 -3.10 13.60
N ALA A 267 -10.81 -3.08 14.31
CA ALA A 267 -10.18 -1.89 14.82
C ALA A 267 -8.90 -1.62 14.02
N VAL A 268 -8.77 -0.40 13.51
CA VAL A 268 -7.61 0.07 12.75
C VAL A 268 -6.97 1.21 13.51
N LEU A 269 -5.74 0.97 13.99
CA LEU A 269 -4.93 1.95 14.69
C LEU A 269 -4.09 2.73 13.67
N LEU A 270 -4.39 4.01 13.50
CA LEU A 270 -3.65 4.94 12.64
C LEU A 270 -2.82 5.91 13.50
N GLU A 271 -1.95 6.71 12.87
CA GLU A 271 -1.09 7.67 13.58
C GLU A 271 -1.90 8.64 14.46
N ASP A 272 -2.96 9.22 13.90
CA ASP A 272 -3.73 10.29 14.56
C ASP A 272 -5.06 9.84 15.18
N ARG A 273 -5.50 8.61 14.89
CA ARG A 273 -6.84 8.15 15.24
C ARG A 273 -6.99 6.63 15.32
N LEU A 274 -7.99 6.20 16.07
CA LEU A 274 -8.53 4.85 16.05
C LEU A 274 -9.81 4.81 15.21
N ILE A 275 -9.92 3.84 14.31
CA ILE A 275 -11.13 3.60 13.51
C ILE A 275 -11.73 2.26 13.87
N LEU A 276 -13.03 2.24 14.17
CA LEU A 276 -13.81 1.03 14.37
C LEU A 276 -14.72 0.80 13.17
N LEU A 277 -14.64 -0.40 12.60
CA LEU A 277 -15.39 -0.82 11.41
C LEU A 277 -16.26 -2.03 11.74
N LYS A 278 -17.48 -2.04 11.21
CA LYS A 278 -18.39 -3.19 11.26
C LYS A 278 -18.57 -3.78 9.87
N ARG A 279 -18.67 -5.11 9.79
CA ARG A 279 -18.99 -5.77 8.53
C ARG A 279 -20.44 -5.45 8.14
N HIS A 280 -20.67 -5.02 6.90
CA HIS A 280 -22.02 -4.81 6.39
C HIS A 280 -22.71 -6.16 6.13
N ARG A 281 -23.92 -6.38 6.64
CA ARG A 281 -24.65 -7.65 6.43
C ARG A 281 -24.83 -7.90 4.93
N GLY A 282 -24.51 -9.11 4.48
CA GLY A 282 -24.63 -9.51 3.07
C GLY A 282 -23.61 -8.91 2.11
N SER A 283 -22.64 -8.11 2.57
CA SER A 283 -21.57 -7.54 1.73
C SER A 283 -20.18 -7.91 2.25
N LYS A 284 -19.19 -7.84 1.35
CA LYS A 284 -17.77 -7.86 1.69
C LYS A 284 -17.25 -6.49 2.16
N SER A 285 -18.08 -5.45 2.07
CA SER A 285 -17.73 -4.08 2.48
C SER A 285 -17.74 -3.92 4.00
N LEU A 286 -16.83 -3.08 4.48
CA LEU A 286 -16.79 -2.61 5.86
C LEU A 286 -17.54 -1.28 5.94
N ARG A 287 -18.24 -1.03 7.04
CA ARG A 287 -18.88 0.27 7.32
C ARG A 287 -18.15 0.94 8.47
N LEU A 288 -17.85 2.22 8.31
CA LEU A 288 -17.35 3.04 9.40
C LEU A 288 -18.40 3.04 10.53
N PHE A 289 -18.00 2.56 11.70
CA PHE A 289 -18.86 2.59 12.88
C PHE A 289 -18.55 3.81 13.75
N LYS A 290 -17.28 3.98 14.14
CA LYS A 290 -16.80 5.15 14.91
C LYS A 290 -15.36 5.47 14.51
N SER A 291 -14.99 6.73 14.67
CA SER A 291 -13.59 7.19 14.56
C SER A 291 -13.28 8.09 15.75
N TYR A 292 -12.17 7.81 16.42
CA TYR A 292 -11.72 8.52 17.60
C TYR A 292 -10.36 9.15 17.32
N MET A 293 -10.35 10.47 17.18
CA MET A 293 -9.11 11.24 17.03
C MET A 293 -8.40 11.29 18.38
N PHE A 294 -7.12 10.95 18.42
CA PHE A 294 -6.33 11.01 19.65
C PHE A 294 -6.19 12.42 20.21
N SER A 295 -6.35 13.45 19.38
CA SER A 295 -6.42 14.84 19.82
C SER A 295 -7.72 15.20 20.57
N LYS A 296 -8.74 14.33 20.53
CA LYS A 296 -10.07 14.58 21.12
C LYS A 296 -10.47 13.56 22.18
N VAL A 297 -9.72 12.48 22.34
CA VAL A 297 -10.03 11.42 23.31
C VAL A 297 -8.83 11.13 24.18
N SER A 298 -9.11 10.68 25.40
CA SER A 298 -8.11 10.07 26.26
C SER A 298 -8.33 8.56 26.29
N LEU A 299 -7.27 7.81 26.56
CA LEU A 299 -7.33 6.36 26.63
C LEU A 299 -6.98 5.90 28.05
N ALA A 300 -7.68 4.89 28.54
CA ALA A 300 -7.33 4.20 29.78
C ALA A 300 -7.12 2.71 29.51
N HIS A 301 -6.21 2.08 30.24
CA HIS A 301 -6.01 0.65 30.20
C HIS A 301 -6.31 0.04 31.57
N GLU A 302 -7.17 -0.97 31.57
CA GLU A 302 -7.42 -1.86 32.70
C GLU A 302 -6.73 -3.18 32.42
N LYS A 303 -5.81 -3.54 33.32
CA LYS A 303 -5.04 -4.77 33.21
C LYS A 303 -5.95 -5.97 33.49
N ALA A 304 -5.75 -7.05 32.74
CA ALA A 304 -6.37 -8.35 33.03
C ALA A 304 -6.12 -8.78 34.49
N HIS A 305 -7.20 -9.06 35.24
CA HIS A 305 -7.17 -9.65 36.58
C HIS A 305 -7.80 -11.05 36.54
N CYS A 306 -7.17 -12.03 37.20
CA CYS A 306 -7.59 -13.43 37.36
C CYS A 306 -8.88 -13.87 36.62
N GLY A 307 -8.75 -14.18 35.33
CA GLY A 307 -9.85 -14.72 34.51
C GLY A 307 -10.56 -13.72 33.59
N ASN A 308 -10.35 -12.42 33.77
CA ASN A 308 -10.86 -11.38 32.88
C ASN A 308 -9.80 -10.95 31.86
N ASP A 309 -10.24 -10.72 30.63
CA ASP A 309 -9.43 -10.08 29.59
C ASP A 309 -9.17 -8.61 29.96
N GLY A 310 -7.99 -8.09 29.61
CA GLY A 310 -7.72 -6.66 29.76
C GLY A 310 -8.62 -5.83 28.83
N ALA A 311 -8.84 -4.56 29.18
CA ALA A 311 -9.70 -3.67 28.42
C ALA A 311 -9.07 -2.29 28.22
N PHE A 312 -9.38 -1.67 27.08
CA PHE A 312 -9.06 -0.28 26.81
C PHE A 312 -10.34 0.54 26.83
N TYR A 313 -10.34 1.65 27.56
CA TYR A 313 -11.44 2.59 27.60
C TYR A 313 -11.10 3.81 26.77
N ILE A 314 -12.05 4.24 25.93
CA ILE A 314 -11.99 5.49 25.20
C ILE A 314 -12.85 6.50 25.95
N LEU A 315 -12.23 7.61 26.32
CA LEU A 315 -12.83 8.67 27.11
C LEU A 315 -13.00 9.92 26.26
N ASN A 316 -14.18 10.54 26.29
CA ASN A 316 -14.43 11.84 25.68
C ASN A 316 -14.95 12.79 26.75
N SER A 317 -14.17 13.84 27.06
CA SER A 317 -14.51 14.78 28.14
C SER A 317 -14.79 14.11 29.50
N GLY A 318 -14.19 12.95 29.75
CA GLY A 318 -14.40 12.16 30.95
C GLY A 318 -15.33 10.96 30.75
N ASP A 319 -16.30 11.04 29.85
CA ASP A 319 -17.24 9.94 29.72
C ASP A 319 -16.65 8.75 28.95
N ILE A 320 -16.89 7.53 29.44
CA ILE A 320 -16.55 6.30 28.72
C ILE A 320 -17.48 6.18 27.51
N VAL A 321 -16.94 6.46 26.32
CA VAL A 321 -17.69 6.36 25.06
C VAL A 321 -17.61 4.98 24.43
N ALA A 322 -16.52 4.25 24.68
CA ALA A 322 -16.35 2.88 24.23
C ALA A 322 -15.35 2.12 25.11
N GLN A 323 -15.55 0.82 25.18
CA GLN A 323 -14.63 -0.13 25.79
C GLN A 323 -14.22 -1.15 24.72
N LEU A 324 -12.92 -1.38 24.58
CA LEU A 324 -12.32 -2.31 23.64
C LEU A 324 -11.72 -3.49 24.39
N HIS A 325 -11.99 -4.68 23.90
CA HIS A 325 -11.58 -5.93 24.50
C HIS A 325 -10.77 -6.73 23.47
N PRO A 326 -9.43 -6.72 23.58
CA PRO A 326 -8.56 -7.64 22.85
C PRO A 326 -9.03 -9.09 22.95
N LEU A 327 -8.81 -9.86 21.89
CA LEU A 327 -9.22 -11.29 21.85
C LEU A 327 -8.17 -12.21 22.48
N SER A 328 -6.98 -11.69 22.80
CA SER A 328 -5.89 -12.43 23.43
C SER A 328 -4.96 -11.49 24.20
N LYS A 329 -4.15 -12.05 25.12
CA LYS A 329 -3.11 -11.29 25.84
C LYS A 329 -2.02 -10.74 24.92
N GLU A 330 -1.72 -11.43 23.82
CA GLU A 330 -0.75 -10.96 22.82
C GLU A 330 -1.30 -9.76 22.05
N SER A 331 -2.59 -9.81 21.66
CA SER A 331 -3.30 -8.67 21.08
C SER A 331 -3.31 -7.51 22.08
N GLU A 332 -3.66 -7.74 23.35
CA GLU A 332 -3.61 -6.70 24.39
C GLU A 332 -2.24 -6.04 24.51
N ALA A 333 -1.16 -6.83 24.58
CA ALA A 333 0.20 -6.28 24.68
C ALA A 333 0.59 -5.45 23.44
N THR A 334 0.25 -5.93 22.25
CA THR A 334 0.50 -5.24 20.97
C THR A 334 -0.27 -3.92 20.90
N TRP A 335 -1.55 -3.93 21.28
CA TRP A 335 -2.38 -2.74 21.33
C TRP A 335 -1.91 -1.73 22.38
N LEU A 336 -1.54 -2.19 23.58
CA LEU A 336 -1.01 -1.32 24.63
C LEU A 336 0.27 -0.62 24.18
N GLN A 337 1.18 -1.35 23.52
CA GLN A 337 2.40 -0.77 22.98
C GLN A 337 2.10 0.28 21.91
N GLY A 338 1.24 -0.05 20.93
CA GLY A 338 0.87 0.87 19.86
C GLY A 338 0.14 2.13 20.36
N LEU A 339 -0.82 1.97 21.28
CA LEU A 339 -1.55 3.10 21.85
C LEU A 339 -0.62 4.00 22.68
N LYS A 340 0.32 3.45 23.45
CA LYS A 340 1.31 4.25 24.20
C LYS A 340 2.25 5.06 23.32
N SER A 341 2.55 4.59 22.10
CA SER A 341 3.38 5.34 21.16
C SER A 341 2.64 6.50 20.48
N LEU A 342 1.30 6.50 20.49
CA LEU A 342 0.48 7.41 19.68
C LEU A 342 -0.40 8.35 20.51
N ALA A 343 -0.72 7.95 21.74
CA ALA A 343 -1.65 8.66 22.60
C ALA A 343 -1.24 8.53 24.07
N THR A 344 -1.75 9.45 24.90
CA THR A 344 -1.64 9.33 26.35
C THR A 344 -2.58 8.24 26.84
N VAL A 345 -2.00 7.16 27.38
CA VAL A 345 -2.75 6.05 27.97
C VAL A 345 -2.59 6.09 29.49
N HIS A 346 -3.68 6.36 30.19
CA HIS A 346 -3.76 6.35 31.65
C HIS A 346 -3.96 4.91 32.16
N LYS A 347 -3.58 4.65 33.41
CA LYS A 347 -4.09 3.45 34.09
C LYS A 347 -5.52 3.73 34.53
N TYR A 348 -6.39 2.74 34.41
CA TYR A 348 -7.78 2.90 34.81
C TYR A 348 -7.93 3.32 36.28
N GLU A 349 -7.13 2.74 37.18
CA GLU A 349 -7.10 3.04 38.62
C GLU A 349 -6.74 4.50 38.94
N ASP A 350 -5.97 5.17 38.06
CA ASP A 350 -5.52 6.54 38.26
C ASP A 350 -6.61 7.56 37.91
N ILE A 351 -7.73 7.11 37.32
CA ILE A 351 -8.78 8.02 36.87
C ILE A 351 -9.86 8.10 37.93
N ALA A 352 -9.97 9.27 38.54
CA ALA A 352 -11.06 9.61 39.46
C ALA A 352 -12.37 9.78 38.67
N PHE A 353 -13.01 8.67 38.27
CA PHE A 353 -14.37 8.70 37.75
C PHE A 353 -15.38 8.31 38.83
N GLU A 354 -16.41 9.13 38.98
CA GLU A 354 -17.71 8.63 39.40
C GLU A 354 -18.27 7.84 38.20
N PRO A 355 -18.44 6.50 38.30
CA PRO A 355 -18.92 5.72 37.17
C PRO A 355 -20.32 6.22 36.75
N PRO A 356 -20.59 6.40 35.45
CA PRO A 356 -21.93 6.72 34.98
C PRO A 356 -22.89 5.62 35.45
N VAL A 357 -23.93 6.00 36.19
CA VAL A 357 -24.92 5.08 36.81
C VAL A 357 -25.46 4.05 35.81
N SER A 358 -25.53 4.39 34.52
CA SER A 358 -25.97 3.53 33.42
C SER A 358 -25.07 2.32 33.11
N LEU A 359 -23.78 2.31 33.50
CA LEU A 359 -22.89 1.15 33.29
C LEU A 359 -23.00 0.12 34.42
N LEU A 360 -23.29 0.56 35.65
CA LEU A 360 -23.48 -0.30 36.81
C LEU A 360 -24.68 -1.23 36.64
N GLU A 361 -25.76 -0.76 36.02
CA GLU A 361 -26.96 -1.58 35.76
C GLU A 361 -26.68 -2.76 34.80
N SER A 362 -25.75 -2.59 33.85
CA SER A 362 -25.38 -3.64 32.89
C SER A 362 -24.49 -4.74 33.50
N MET A 363 -23.71 -4.42 34.54
CA MET A 363 -22.88 -5.40 35.26
C MET A 363 -23.68 -6.20 36.30
N VAL A 364 -24.76 -5.63 36.84
CA VAL A 364 -25.63 -6.30 37.83
C VAL A 364 -26.60 -7.28 37.16
N LEU A 365 -26.99 -7.03 35.90
CA LEU A 365 -27.99 -7.86 35.19
C LEU A 365 -27.40 -9.00 34.32
N GLY A 366 -26.07 -9.14 34.25
CA GLY A 366 -25.40 -10.22 33.52
C GLY A 366 -25.20 -11.53 34.31
N SER A 367 -25.72 -11.60 35.54
CA SER A 367 -25.45 -12.67 36.52
C SER A 367 -26.71 -13.46 36.93
N ALA A 368 -27.76 -13.44 36.11
CA ALA A 368 -29.02 -14.18 36.36
C ALA A 368 -29.30 -15.21 35.27
#